data_AF-A0A537BPY4-F1
#
_entry.id   AF-A0A537BPY4-F1
#
_cell.length_a   1.000
_cell.length_b   1.000
_cell.length_c   1.000
_cell.angle_alpha   90.00
_cell.angle_beta   90.00
_cell.angle_gamma   90.00
#
_symmetry.space_group_name_H-M   'P 1'
#
loop_
_entity.id
_entity.type
_entity.pdbx_description
1 polymer ?
#
loop_
_entity_poly.entity_id
_entity_poly.type
_entity_poly.pdbx_seq_one_letter_code
_entity_poly.pdbx_strand_id
1 'polypeptide(L)'
;MFVALRSGAAINTEVALMQMSGELDDMRAKGMDPLEREFLPRMLATAISVAALTVLGCGLVLVTAYLAMYGFSPWGFDEYSRTIARVFDPPALAGFALKCLAFGLAVAVIPVAAGTEATRQMRSAPVAVMGGMVRLFFALGLIEVLALAVKYV
;
A
#
# COMPACT_ATOMS: atom_id res chain seq x y z
N MET A 1 6.00 -1.10 1.44
CA MET A 1 6.89 -0.07 0.84
C MET A 1 7.14 -0.27 -0.66
N PHE A 2 7.41 -1.48 -1.16
CA PHE A 2 7.72 -1.69 -2.59
C PHE A 2 6.58 -1.28 -3.55
N VAL A 3 5.34 -1.68 -3.25
CA VAL A 3 4.14 -1.27 -4.02
C VAL A 3 3.96 0.25 -4.00
N ALA A 4 4.14 0.87 -2.84
CA ALA A 4 4.08 2.32 -2.67
C ALA A 4 5.09 3.03 -3.59
N LEU A 5 6.34 2.57 -3.60
CA LEU A 5 7.42 3.18 -4.36
C LEU A 5 7.24 3.03 -5.88
N ARG A 6 6.82 1.86 -6.35
CA ARG A 6 6.70 1.59 -7.79
C ARG A 6 5.34 2.04 -8.34
N SER A 7 4.25 1.52 -7.77
CA SER A 7 2.90 1.78 -8.26
C SER A 7 2.41 3.16 -7.82
N GLY A 8 2.74 3.61 -6.61
CA GLY A 8 2.38 4.95 -6.14
C GLY A 8 3.07 6.05 -6.94
N ALA A 9 4.35 5.88 -7.28
CA ALA A 9 5.06 6.84 -8.15
C ALA A 9 4.46 6.88 -9.56
N ALA A 10 4.14 5.72 -10.15
CA ALA A 10 3.47 5.65 -11.46
C ALA A 10 2.11 6.35 -11.44
N ILE A 11 1.26 6.05 -10.45
CA ILE A 11 -0.08 6.66 -10.31
C ILE A 11 0.04 8.17 -10.11
N ASN A 12 0.95 8.64 -9.25
CA ASN A 12 1.18 10.07 -9.04
C ASN A 12 1.59 10.77 -10.34
N THR A 13 2.45 10.13 -11.13
CA THR A 13 2.89 10.65 -12.43
C THR A 13 1.74 10.70 -13.44
N GLU A 14 0.92 9.64 -13.55
CA GLU A 14 -0.25 9.62 -14.43
C GLU A 14 -1.24 10.73 -14.08
N VAL A 15 -1.56 10.90 -12.80
CA VAL A 15 -2.49 11.93 -12.32
C VAL A 15 -1.94 13.33 -12.56
N ALA A 16 -0.65 13.56 -12.30
CA ALA A 16 -0.01 14.84 -12.58
C ALA A 16 -0.04 15.17 -14.07
N LEU A 17 0.20 14.19 -14.96
CA LEU A 17 0.10 14.39 -16.41
C LEU A 17 -1.32 14.72 -16.86
N MET A 18 -2.35 14.04 -16.32
CA MET A 18 -3.77 14.34 -16.60
C MET A 18 -4.20 15.72 -16.13
N GLN A 19 -3.67 16.19 -15.00
CA GLN A 19 -3.95 17.55 -14.51
C GLN A 19 -3.28 18.60 -15.40
N MET A 20 -2.09 18.31 -15.89
CA MET A 20 -1.32 19.21 -16.74
C MET A 20 -1.87 19.29 -18.18
N SER A 21 -2.39 18.18 -18.71
CA SER A 21 -3.07 18.15 -20.01
C SER A 21 -4.44 18.85 -19.98
N GLY A 22 -4.97 19.14 -18.79
CA GLY A 22 -6.30 19.73 -18.61
C GLY A 22 -7.43 18.70 -18.70
N GLU A 23 -7.11 17.41 -18.83
CA GLU A 23 -8.09 16.33 -18.99
C GLU A 23 -9.04 16.21 -17.79
N LEU A 24 -8.52 16.43 -16.57
CA LEU A 24 -9.35 16.48 -15.36
C LEU A 24 -10.34 17.65 -15.35
N ASP A 25 -9.96 18.80 -15.92
CA ASP A 25 -10.82 19.98 -15.99
C ASP A 25 -11.87 19.83 -17.11
N ASP A 26 -11.50 19.21 -18.23
CA ASP A 26 -12.41 18.83 -19.32
C ASP A 26 -13.47 17.81 -18.85
N MET A 27 -13.09 16.86 -17.99
CA MET A 27 -14.03 15.92 -17.38
C MET A 27 -15.02 16.62 -16.45
N ARG A 28 -14.53 17.54 -15.59
CA ARG A 28 -15.39 18.36 -14.71
C ARG A 28 -16.34 19.25 -15.52
N ALA A 29 -15.86 19.84 -16.62
CA ALA A 29 -16.67 20.67 -17.51
C ALA A 29 -17.80 19.87 -18.19
N LYS A 30 -17.61 18.57 -18.41
CA LYS A 30 -18.62 17.63 -18.93
C LYS A 30 -19.56 17.08 -17.85
N GLY A 31 -19.46 17.57 -16.61
CA GLY A 31 -20.26 17.10 -15.47
C GLY A 31 -19.90 15.69 -15.00
N MET A 32 -18.74 15.16 -15.41
CA MET A 32 -18.25 13.86 -14.97
C MET A 32 -17.32 14.06 -13.78
N ASP A 33 -17.57 13.35 -12.68
CA ASP A 33 -16.68 13.39 -11.52
C ASP A 33 -15.41 12.55 -11.79
N PRO A 34 -14.22 13.16 -11.89
CA PRO A 34 -12.98 12.43 -12.08
C PRO A 34 -12.70 11.48 -10.90
N LEU A 35 -13.16 11.82 -9.70
CA LEU A 35 -12.98 11.06 -8.46
C LEU A 35 -13.53 9.63 -8.58
N GLU A 36 -14.74 9.51 -9.10
CA GLU A 36 -15.44 8.23 -9.17
C GLU A 36 -14.94 7.36 -10.34
N ARG A 37 -14.62 7.97 -11.49
CA ARG A 37 -14.24 7.24 -12.70
C ARG A 37 -12.79 6.78 -12.74
N GLU A 38 -11.87 7.63 -12.29
CA GLU A 38 -10.43 7.37 -12.49
C GLU A 38 -9.75 6.96 -11.19
N PHE A 39 -10.09 7.64 -10.09
CA PHE A 39 -9.41 7.42 -8.81
C PHE A 39 -9.95 6.19 -8.06
N LEU A 40 -11.26 5.97 -8.04
CA LEU A 40 -11.88 4.80 -7.38
C LEU A 40 -11.33 3.44 -7.88
N PRO A 41 -11.27 3.14 -9.19
CA PRO A 41 -10.72 1.86 -9.65
C PRO A 41 -9.22 1.71 -9.35
N ARG A 42 -8.44 2.80 -9.43
CA ARG A 42 -7.01 2.81 -9.06
C ARG A 42 -6.80 2.54 -7.56
N MET A 43 -7.63 3.13 -6.70
CA MET A 43 -7.60 2.89 -5.26
C MET A 43 -7.91 1.43 -4.92
N LEU A 44 -8.92 0.84 -5.56
CA LEU A 44 -9.26 -0.58 -5.36
C LEU A 44 -8.15 -1.51 -5.87
N ALA A 45 -7.61 -1.25 -7.06
CA ALA A 45 -6.52 -2.04 -7.62
C ALA A 45 -5.27 -2.00 -6.73
N THR A 46 -4.92 -0.84 -6.19
CA THR A 46 -3.79 -0.69 -5.27
C THR A 46 -4.05 -1.40 -3.93
N ALA A 47 -5.24 -1.25 -3.34
CA ALA A 47 -5.59 -1.95 -2.11
C ALA A 47 -5.53 -3.49 -2.26
N ILE A 48 -6.10 -4.03 -3.34
CA ILE A 48 -6.06 -5.47 -3.64
C ILE A 48 -4.62 -5.93 -3.87
N SER A 49 -3.82 -5.15 -4.62
CA SER A 49 -2.42 -5.47 -4.86
C SER A 49 -1.60 -5.51 -3.57
N VAL A 50 -1.79 -4.54 -2.67
CA VAL A 50 -1.12 -4.53 -1.36
C VAL A 50 -1.52 -5.74 -0.52
N ALA A 51 -2.82 -6.08 -0.50
CA ALA A 51 -3.31 -7.24 0.23
C ALA A 51 -2.71 -8.56 -0.31
N ALA A 52 -2.77 -8.76 -1.63
CA ALA A 52 -2.21 -9.94 -2.29
C ALA A 52 -0.71 -10.07 -2.05
N LEU A 53 0.05 -8.98 -2.20
CA LEU A 53 1.49 -9.00 -1.99
C LEU A 53 1.87 -9.26 -0.52
N THR A 54 1.03 -8.81 0.41
CA THR A 54 1.19 -9.09 1.83
C THR A 54 1.01 -10.58 2.11
N VAL A 55 -0.08 -11.18 1.61
CA VAL A 55 -0.35 -12.62 1.78
C VAL A 55 0.76 -13.46 1.18
N LEU A 56 1.21 -13.12 -0.03
CA LEU A 56 2.33 -13.80 -0.68
C LEU A 56 3.63 -13.65 0.12
N GLY A 57 3.92 -12.46 0.65
CA GLY A 57 5.08 -12.21 1.49
C GLY A 57 5.06 -13.03 2.78
N CYS A 58 3.92 -13.07 3.47
CA CYS A 58 3.74 -13.89 4.66
C CYS A 58 3.93 -15.38 4.34
N GLY A 59 3.32 -15.88 3.26
CA GLY A 59 3.48 -17.26 2.83
C GLY A 59 4.94 -17.60 2.54
N LEU A 60 5.65 -16.72 1.82
CA LEU A 60 7.07 -16.91 1.53
C LEU A 60 7.92 -16.96 2.81
N VAL A 61 7.68 -16.06 3.77
CA VAL A 61 8.38 -16.06 5.07
C VAL A 61 8.11 -17.35 5.84
N LEU A 62 6.87 -17.83 5.85
CA LEU A 62 6.53 -19.10 6.52
C LEU A 62 7.23 -20.30 5.86
N VAL A 63 7.31 -20.33 4.53
CA VAL A 63 8.00 -21.40 3.79
C VAL A 63 9.50 -21.34 4.02
N THR A 64 10.11 -20.16 3.96
CA THR A 64 11.56 -20.01 4.17
C THR A 64 11.96 -20.30 5.61
N ALA A 65 11.15 -19.90 6.59
CA ALA A 65 11.38 -20.24 7.99
C ALA A 65 11.29 -21.75 8.25
N TYR A 66 10.33 -22.44 7.61
CA TYR A 66 10.24 -23.91 7.68
C TYR A 66 11.50 -24.57 7.09
N LEU A 67 11.89 -24.18 5.88
CA LEU A 67 13.10 -24.69 5.22
C LEU A 67 14.37 -24.41 6.03
N ALA A 68 14.44 -23.26 6.71
CA ALA A 68 15.58 -22.92 7.55
C ALA A 68 15.67 -23.78 8.82
N MET A 69 14.53 -24.14 9.44
CA MET A 69 14.51 -24.97 10.65
C MET A 69 14.62 -26.46 10.37
N TYR A 70 13.87 -26.97 9.40
CA TYR A 70 13.68 -28.42 9.16
C TYR A 70 14.28 -28.92 7.84
N GLY A 71 14.80 -28.01 7.00
CA GLY A 71 15.24 -28.37 5.65
C GLY A 71 14.07 -28.89 4.81
N PHE A 72 14.32 -29.95 4.03
CA PHE A 72 13.29 -30.63 3.24
C PHE A 72 12.56 -31.74 4.02
N SER A 73 12.83 -31.88 5.32
CA SER A 73 12.21 -32.93 6.14
C SER A 73 10.75 -32.58 6.43
N PRO A 74 9.76 -33.45 6.12
CA PRO A 74 8.34 -33.20 6.39
C PRO A 74 7.93 -33.44 7.84
N TRP A 75 8.81 -34.01 8.67
CA TRP A 75 8.49 -34.46 10.03
C TRP A 75 8.24 -33.31 11.02
N GLY A 76 8.69 -32.09 10.71
CA GLY A 76 8.48 -30.90 11.54
C GLY A 76 7.17 -30.14 11.28
N PHE A 77 6.36 -30.56 10.30
CA PHE A 77 5.22 -29.77 9.84
C PHE A 77 4.13 -29.57 10.90
N ASP A 78 3.81 -30.62 11.67
CA ASP A 78 2.77 -30.53 12.70
C ASP A 78 3.18 -29.62 13.86
N GLU A 79 4.43 -29.73 14.32
CA GLU A 79 4.97 -28.89 15.39
C GLU A 79 5.13 -27.43 14.94
N TYR A 80 5.61 -27.22 13.71
CA TYR A 80 5.76 -25.90 13.12
C TYR A 80 4.43 -25.18 12.96
N SER A 81 3.43 -25.82 12.34
CA SER A 81 2.11 -25.22 12.10
C SER A 81 1.40 -24.88 13.41
N ARG A 82 1.51 -25.72 14.44
CA ARG A 82 0.96 -25.48 15.78
C ARG A 82 1.64 -24.30 16.48
N THR A 83 2.96 -24.16 16.32
CA THR A 83 3.72 -23.02 16.86
C THR A 83 3.32 -21.73 16.16
N ILE A 84 3.24 -21.73 14.84
CA ILE A 84 2.76 -20.59 14.05
C ILE A 84 1.34 -20.21 14.46
N ALA A 85 0.42 -21.17 14.60
CA ALA A 85 -0.95 -20.90 15.02
C ALA A 85 -1.04 -20.25 16.40
N ARG A 86 -0.14 -20.60 17.33
CA ARG A 86 -0.04 -19.95 18.66
C ARG A 86 0.59 -18.56 18.61
N VAL A 87 1.41 -18.24 17.61
CA VAL A 87 2.00 -16.90 17.47
C VAL A 87 1.04 -15.96 16.75
N PHE A 88 0.28 -16.49 15.79
CA PHE A 88 -0.77 -15.79 15.06
C PHE A 88 -2.14 -16.00 15.72
N ASP A 89 -2.25 -15.69 17.01
CA ASP A 89 -3.53 -15.69 17.70
C ASP A 89 -4.53 -14.69 17.05
N PRO A 90 -5.85 -14.86 17.25
CA PRO A 90 -6.87 -13.99 16.65
C PRO A 90 -6.63 -12.47 16.82
N PRO A 91 -6.15 -11.96 17.98
CA PRO A 91 -5.85 -10.53 18.13
C PRO A 91 -4.67 -10.08 17.28
N ALA A 92 -3.64 -10.94 17.14
CA ALA A 92 -2.48 -10.64 16.31
C ALA A 92 -2.86 -10.58 14.82
N LEU A 93 -3.72 -11.51 14.37
CA LEU A 93 -4.31 -11.50 13.03
C LEU A 93 -5.16 -10.26 12.79
N ALA A 94 -6.00 -9.86 13.75
CA ALA A 94 -6.82 -8.66 13.65
C ALA A 94 -5.97 -7.38 13.55
N GLY A 95 -4.95 -7.25 14.40
CA GLY A 95 -4.01 -6.12 14.35
C GLY A 95 -3.23 -6.06 13.04
N PHE A 96 -2.82 -7.22 12.53
CA PHE A 96 -2.19 -7.34 11.22
C PHE A 96 -3.13 -6.90 10.09
N ALA A 97 -4.37 -7.37 10.09
CA ALA A 97 -5.37 -7.00 9.09
C ALA A 97 -5.67 -5.49 9.11
N LEU A 98 -5.85 -4.90 10.29
CA LEU A 98 -6.07 -3.45 10.44
C LEU A 98 -4.90 -2.64 9.88
N LYS A 99 -3.67 -3.08 10.16
CA LYS A 99 -2.45 -2.45 9.65
C LYS A 99 -2.36 -2.53 8.12
N CYS A 100 -2.67 -3.69 7.55
CA CYS A 100 -2.73 -3.87 6.10
C CYS A 100 -3.77 -2.95 5.45
N LEU A 101 -4.94 -2.79 6.08
CA LEU A 101 -5.98 -1.85 5.61
C LEU A 101 -5.49 -0.40 5.67
N ALA A 102 -4.88 0.02 6.78
CA ALA A 102 -4.34 1.38 6.92
C ALA A 102 -3.25 1.66 5.87
N PHE A 103 -2.38 0.69 5.59
CA PHE A 103 -1.39 0.79 4.53
C PHE A 103 -1.99 0.83 3.13
N GLY A 104 -2.98 -0.02 2.85
CA GLY A 104 -3.71 0.01 1.59
C GLY A 104 -4.33 1.39 1.33
N LEU A 105 -5.00 1.94 2.35
CA LEU A 105 -5.62 3.27 2.27
C LEU A 105 -4.59 4.38 2.06
N ALA A 106 -3.49 4.39 2.82
CA ALA A 106 -2.44 5.39 2.67
C ALA A 106 -1.81 5.35 1.27
N VAL A 107 -1.52 4.15 0.74
CA VAL A 107 -0.94 3.96 -0.60
C VAL A 107 -1.92 4.34 -1.71
N ALA A 108 -3.23 4.18 -1.48
CA ALA A 108 -4.26 4.55 -2.43
C ALA A 108 -4.53 6.08 -2.44
N VAL A 109 -4.59 6.71 -1.27
CA VAL A 109 -5.02 8.11 -1.12
C VAL A 109 -3.90 9.12 -1.34
N ILE A 110 -2.71 8.88 -0.77
CA ILE A 110 -1.64 9.89 -0.72
C ILE A 110 -1.08 10.22 -2.12
N PRO A 111 -0.78 9.25 -3.00
CA PRO A 111 -0.30 9.54 -4.35
C PRO A 111 -1.32 10.30 -5.19
N VAL A 112 -2.60 9.97 -5.02
CA VAL A 112 -3.71 10.65 -5.70
C VAL A 112 -3.82 12.10 -5.27
N ALA A 113 -3.82 12.36 -3.97
CA ALA A 113 -3.87 13.71 -3.42
C ALA A 113 -2.65 14.54 -3.87
N ALA A 114 -1.45 13.95 -3.80
CA ALA A 114 -0.22 14.61 -4.26
C ALA A 114 -0.24 14.90 -5.77
N GLY A 115 -0.79 14.00 -6.57
CA GLY A 115 -0.95 14.18 -8.02
C GLY A 115 -1.90 15.33 -8.36
N THR A 116 -2.97 15.54 -7.58
CA THR A 116 -3.92 16.64 -7.76
C THR A 116 -3.42 18.01 -7.26
N GLU A 117 -2.38 18.03 -6.41
CA GLU A 117 -1.72 19.25 -5.94
C GLU A 117 -0.63 19.73 -6.94
N ALA A 118 -0.34 18.95 -7.99
CA ALA A 118 0.66 19.31 -8.98
C ALA A 118 0.25 20.57 -9.76
N THR A 119 1.00 21.66 -9.57
CA THR A 119 0.82 22.89 -10.36
C THR A 119 1.07 22.60 -11.85
N ARG A 120 0.29 23.22 -12.76
CA ARG A 120 0.32 23.06 -14.24
C ARG A 120 1.68 23.27 -14.94
N GLN A 121 2.78 23.50 -14.23
CA GLN A 121 4.12 23.69 -14.81
C GLN A 121 4.87 22.34 -14.96
N MET A 122 5.38 22.04 -16.16
CA MET A 122 6.14 20.79 -16.46
C MET A 122 7.35 20.54 -15.58
N ARG A 123 7.90 21.59 -14.96
CA ARG A 123 9.08 21.48 -14.10
C ARG A 123 8.73 21.10 -12.65
N SER A 124 7.45 21.21 -12.23
CA SER A 124 7.02 20.85 -10.87
C SER A 124 6.52 19.41 -10.73
N ALA A 125 6.25 18.68 -11.82
CA ALA A 125 5.75 17.30 -11.75
C ALA A 125 6.71 16.34 -11.00
N PRO A 126 8.03 16.33 -11.25
CA PRO A 126 8.94 15.47 -10.50
C PRO A 126 9.02 15.85 -9.01
N VAL A 127 8.89 17.14 -8.70
CA VAL A 127 8.94 17.66 -7.32
C VAL A 127 7.68 17.29 -6.55
N ALA A 128 6.50 17.40 -7.17
CA ALA A 128 5.23 16.95 -6.60
C ALA A 128 5.20 15.43 -6.40
N VAL A 129 5.75 14.67 -7.36
CA VAL A 129 5.89 13.21 -7.22
C VAL A 129 6.77 12.87 -6.02
N MET A 130 7.98 13.41 -5.96
CA MET A 130 8.90 13.17 -4.84
C MET A 130 8.31 13.61 -3.49
N GLY A 131 7.65 14.77 -3.42
CA GLY A 131 6.98 15.25 -2.22
C GLY A 131 5.84 14.32 -1.76
N GLY A 132 5.03 13.83 -2.70
CA GLY A 132 3.98 12.84 -2.42
C GLY A 132 4.53 11.52 -1.90
N MET A 133 5.65 11.05 -2.47
CA MET A 133 6.32 9.83 -2.03
C MET A 133 6.92 9.95 -0.62
N VAL A 134 7.49 11.11 -0.29
CA VAL A 134 7.99 11.40 1.07
C VAL A 134 6.84 11.43 2.07
N ARG A 135 5.72 12.11 1.75
CA ARG A 135 4.50 12.10 2.58
C ARG A 135 3.99 10.68 2.82
N LEU A 136 3.97 9.85 1.77
CA LEU A 136 3.55 8.45 1.87
C LEU A 136 4.49 7.66 2.79
N PHE A 137 5.81 7.86 2.67
CA PHE A 137 6.78 7.20 3.54
C PHE A 137 6.55 7.54 5.02
N PHE A 138 6.38 8.82 5.35
CA PHE A 138 6.11 9.25 6.74
C PHE A 138 4.76 8.74 7.25
N ALA A 139 3.72 8.75 6.42
CA ALA A 139 2.42 8.21 6.79
C ALA A 139 2.49 6.71 7.11
N LEU A 140 3.19 5.92 6.28
CA LEU A 140 3.42 4.50 6.54
C LEU A 140 4.22 4.29 7.82
N GLY A 141 5.26 5.09 8.07
CA GLY A 141 6.04 5.03 9.31
C GLY A 141 5.19 5.35 10.55
N LEU A 142 4.32 6.37 10.48
CA LEU A 142 3.44 6.73 11.59
C LEU A 142 2.42 5.63 11.89
N ILE A 143 1.79 5.06 10.85
CA ILE A 143 0.88 3.92 10.99
C ILE A 143 1.61 2.72 11.63
N GLU A 144 2.86 2.47 11.23
CA GLU A 144 3.69 1.41 11.79
C GLU A 144 3.91 1.60 13.30
N VAL A 145 4.35 2.80 13.70
CA VAL A 145 4.63 3.16 15.10
C VAL A 145 3.37 3.10 15.96
N LEU A 146 2.26 3.65 15.48
CA LEU A 146 0.98 3.60 16.20
C LEU A 146 0.48 2.16 16.37
N ALA A 147 0.55 1.35 15.32
CA ALA A 147 0.15 -0.06 15.39
C ALA A 147 1.03 -0.85 16.37
N LEU A 148 2.33 -0.55 16.45
CA LEU A 148 3.23 -1.13 17.43
C LEU A 148 2.89 -0.67 18.85
N ALA A 149 2.67 0.63 19.06
CA ALA A 149 2.30 1.16 20.37
C ALA A 149 1.02 0.51 20.90
N VAL A 150 -0.02 0.38 20.08
CA VAL A 150 -1.28 -0.29 20.46
C VAL A 150 -1.09 -1.77 20.76
N LYS A 151 -0.15 -2.45 20.09
CA LYS A 151 0.12 -3.87 20.34
C LYS A 151 0.86 -4.13 21.66
N TYR A 152 1.70 -3.19 22.09
CA TYR A 152 2.60 -3.35 23.24
C TYR A 152 2.19 -2.56 24.50
N VAL A 153 1.03 -1.90 24.46
CA VAL A 153 0.37 -1.24 25.61
C VAL A 153 -0.82 -2.10 26.03
#